data_AF-A0AAV7XMP8-F1
#
_entry.id   AF-A0AAV7XMP8-F1
#
_cell.length_a   1.000
_cell.length_b   1.000
_cell.length_c   1.000
_cell.angle_alpha   90.00
_cell.angle_beta   90.00
_cell.angle_gamma   90.00
#
_symmetry.space_group_name_H-M   'P 1'
#
loop_
_entity.id
_entity.type
_entity.pdbx_description
1 polymer ?
#
loop_
_entity_poly.entity_id
_entity_poly.type
_entity_poly.pdbx_seq_one_letter_code
_entity_poly.pdbx_strand_id
1 'polypeptide(L)'
;MKYFQLFFVISALSFAIVASQQRGGSSKGVEEVSDIKDFKKLLRTKNNVLVLFASSIKAGDSSIRTFKDAAGTVRGQGTMVLIDCSGEGKKLCKKLKVSPEPVLLKHYKNGEFHKDYDRKMTVQSMVSFMKDPSGDAPWEEDDTALDVRHLENPESLVRLIKKESRPILVLFYAPWCGFCKQLKPHYADAARELGDDAVMAAIDVDRPENNFVRHQFNISAFPTLLYFKNGRLQMTYEGANKKNDLVAFMRDPSEAARKEREKPKEEPWANTPSEVVHLTVDDFDSFIKEEPAVLVMFYAPWCGHCKRMKPEYEKAARMMVDQKIPGKLAAVDATMEQSLGKRYKVQGYPTVKLFHEGEFKFDANVRDAEKILALMKDPTKPPPVPEEEKPWSAVPSEVVHLTTDSFKQVLKKKRHALVMYYAPWCGHCKSLKPHYQDAAQVFEDEPQITLAALDCTEHAEVCKFAGVSGYPTLKYYHYYNKGQADYNGGRTKEDLIKYMRNPPKVSKDEL
;
A
#
# COMPACT_ATOMS: atom_id res chain seq x y z
N MET A 1 -75.89 13.85 38.48
CA MET A 1 -76.94 12.80 38.46
C MET A 1 -76.31 11.54 37.92
N LYS A 2 -75.99 10.58 38.79
CA LYS A 2 -76.80 9.40 39.15
C LYS A 2 -76.51 8.18 38.25
N TYR A 3 -75.79 7.20 38.86
CA TYR A 3 -75.92 5.73 38.76
C TYR A 3 -75.75 5.03 37.39
N PHE A 4 -75.38 3.75 37.21
CA PHE A 4 -74.74 2.64 37.97
C PHE A 4 -74.87 1.40 37.04
N GLN A 5 -73.97 0.41 37.18
CA GLN A 5 -74.00 -1.00 36.71
C GLN A 5 -72.94 -1.38 35.65
N LEU A 6 -71.86 -2.06 36.04
CA LEU A 6 -71.69 -3.53 36.23
C LEU A 6 -71.79 -4.31 34.92
N PHE A 7 -70.67 -4.88 34.45
CA PHE A 7 -70.59 -6.31 34.13
C PHE A 7 -69.12 -6.80 34.12
N PHE A 8 -68.90 -7.82 34.93
CA PHE A 8 -67.71 -8.68 35.06
C PHE A 8 -67.45 -9.46 33.76
N VAL A 9 -66.20 -9.53 33.29
CA VAL A 9 -65.63 -10.76 32.70
C VAL A 9 -64.18 -10.89 33.13
N ILE A 10 -63.94 -11.90 33.96
CA ILE A 10 -62.64 -12.43 34.35
C ILE A 10 -62.10 -13.26 33.18
N SER A 11 -60.87 -13.01 32.75
CA SER A 11 -60.06 -14.01 32.05
C SER A 11 -58.68 -14.05 32.69
N ALA A 12 -58.43 -15.16 33.37
CA ALA A 12 -57.15 -15.50 33.96
C ALA A 12 -56.20 -16.00 32.87
N LEU A 13 -54.98 -15.49 32.83
CA LEU A 13 -53.84 -16.20 32.28
C LEU A 13 -52.58 -15.82 33.04
N SER A 14 -52.04 -16.84 33.69
CA SER A 14 -50.94 -16.85 34.64
C SER A 14 -49.66 -16.26 34.05
N PHE A 15 -49.06 -15.29 34.75
CA PHE A 15 -47.68 -14.88 34.55
C PHE A 15 -46.74 -15.98 35.06
N ALA A 16 -46.20 -16.79 34.15
CA ALA A 16 -45.00 -17.57 34.43
C ALA A 16 -43.78 -16.66 34.27
N ILE A 17 -43.18 -16.26 35.40
CA ILE A 17 -41.89 -15.58 35.44
C ILE A 17 -40.82 -16.62 35.06
N VAL A 18 -40.33 -16.55 33.82
CA VAL A 18 -39.09 -17.23 33.43
C VAL A 18 -37.95 -16.28 33.72
N ALA A 19 -37.21 -16.56 34.80
CA ALA A 19 -35.92 -15.96 35.06
C ALA A 19 -34.90 -16.49 34.03
N SER A 20 -34.51 -15.66 33.05
CA SER A 20 -33.29 -15.89 32.28
C SER A 20 -32.16 -15.06 32.89
N GLN A 21 -31.21 -15.74 33.53
CA GLN A 21 -29.95 -15.17 33.96
C GLN A 21 -29.18 -14.65 32.74
N GLN A 22 -29.05 -13.33 32.59
CA GLN A 22 -27.97 -12.74 31.82
C GLN A 22 -26.70 -12.79 32.67
N ARG A 23 -25.75 -13.66 32.30
CA ARG A 23 -24.33 -13.54 32.67
C ARG A 23 -23.58 -13.02 31.46
N GLY A 24 -22.86 -11.91 31.62
CA GLY A 24 -22.01 -11.32 30.58
C GLY A 24 -21.85 -9.81 30.75
N GLY A 25 -21.21 -9.37 31.84
CA GLY A 25 -20.85 -7.96 32.03
C GLY A 25 -19.69 -7.59 31.11
N SER A 26 -19.93 -6.73 30.11
CA SER A 26 -18.86 -6.16 29.29
C SER A 26 -18.03 -5.18 30.12
N SER A 27 -16.81 -5.56 30.49
CA SER A 27 -15.84 -4.64 31.08
C SER A 27 -14.86 -4.18 29.98
N LYS A 28 -14.84 -2.87 29.71
CA LYS A 28 -13.89 -2.17 28.81
C LYS A 28 -13.64 -2.84 27.43
N GLY A 29 -14.69 -3.34 26.76
CA GLY A 29 -14.58 -3.80 25.36
C GLY A 29 -13.93 -5.17 25.16
N VAL A 30 -13.65 -5.91 26.24
CA VAL A 30 -13.26 -7.33 26.18
C VAL A 30 -14.48 -8.20 26.48
N GLU A 31 -14.67 -9.27 25.71
CA GLU A 31 -15.68 -10.28 25.98
C GLU A 31 -15.10 -11.37 26.90
N GLU A 32 -15.74 -11.66 28.03
CA GLU A 32 -15.32 -12.70 28.97
C GLU A 32 -16.11 -13.99 28.70
N VAL A 33 -15.42 -15.12 28.52
CA VAL A 33 -16.05 -16.40 28.15
C VAL A 33 -15.54 -17.52 29.05
N SER A 34 -16.47 -18.29 29.64
CA SER A 34 -16.15 -19.43 30.50
C SER A 34 -16.70 -20.78 30.01
N ASP A 35 -17.65 -20.80 29.05
CA ASP A 35 -18.23 -22.03 28.48
C ASP A 35 -17.86 -22.27 27.00
N ILE A 36 -17.80 -23.56 26.62
CA ILE A 36 -17.43 -24.00 25.27
C ILE A 36 -18.50 -23.67 24.22
N LYS A 37 -19.79 -23.63 24.57
CA LYS A 37 -20.86 -23.29 23.64
C LYS A 37 -20.77 -21.82 23.26
N ASP A 38 -20.54 -20.97 24.26
CA ASP A 38 -20.39 -19.52 24.06
C ASP A 38 -19.12 -19.22 23.27
N PHE A 39 -18.00 -19.89 23.58
CA PHE A 39 -16.77 -19.77 22.80
C PHE A 39 -16.98 -20.15 21.32
N LYS A 40 -17.64 -21.30 21.05
CA LYS A 40 -17.97 -21.71 19.68
C LYS A 40 -18.94 -20.76 18.99
N LYS A 41 -19.91 -20.19 19.71
CA LYS A 41 -20.84 -19.19 19.18
C LYS A 41 -20.10 -17.90 18.82
N LEU A 42 -19.18 -17.45 19.67
CA LEU A 42 -18.34 -16.29 19.42
C LEU A 42 -17.51 -16.49 18.15
N LEU A 43 -16.80 -17.62 18.05
CA LEU A 43 -16.00 -17.95 16.86
C LEU A 43 -16.83 -18.07 15.57
N ARG A 44 -18.11 -18.44 15.64
CA ARG A 44 -19.01 -18.46 14.46
C ARG A 44 -19.51 -17.08 14.03
N THR A 45 -19.48 -16.10 14.93
CA THR A 45 -20.07 -14.77 14.71
C THR A 45 -19.01 -13.69 14.52
N LYS A 46 -17.76 -13.97 14.89
CA LYS A 46 -16.64 -13.04 14.85
C LYS A 46 -15.51 -13.64 14.00
N ASN A 47 -15.05 -12.86 13.03
CA ASN A 47 -14.07 -13.31 12.03
C ASN A 47 -12.61 -13.06 12.42
N ASN A 48 -12.36 -12.13 13.34
CA ASN A 48 -11.01 -11.74 13.76
C ASN A 48 -11.00 -11.67 15.28
N VAL A 49 -10.48 -12.70 15.95
CA VAL A 49 -10.60 -12.87 17.40
C VAL A 49 -9.24 -13.14 18.02
N LEU A 50 -8.79 -12.27 18.91
CA LEU A 50 -7.62 -12.52 19.75
C LEU A 50 -8.08 -12.92 21.14
N VAL A 51 -7.64 -14.09 21.60
CA VAL A 51 -8.06 -14.68 22.88
C VAL A 51 -6.87 -14.71 23.83
N LEU A 52 -7.00 -14.03 24.97
CA LEU A 52 -6.07 -14.15 26.09
C LEU A 52 -6.59 -15.21 27.06
N PHE A 53 -5.83 -16.29 27.20
CA PHE A 53 -6.00 -17.31 28.23
C PHE A 53 -5.13 -16.94 29.42
N ALA A 54 -5.72 -16.75 30.60
CA ALA A 54 -5.00 -16.48 31.83
C ALA A 54 -5.05 -17.70 32.75
N SER A 55 -3.92 -18.05 33.38
CA SER A 55 -3.89 -19.11 34.42
C SER A 55 -4.77 -18.78 35.62
N SER A 56 -4.82 -17.50 35.97
CA SER A 56 -5.84 -16.86 36.81
C SER A 56 -5.84 -15.36 36.53
N ILE A 57 -6.93 -14.65 36.86
CA ILE A 57 -6.97 -13.18 36.74
C ILE A 57 -5.85 -12.52 37.54
N LYS A 58 -5.54 -13.03 38.73
CA LYS A 58 -4.50 -12.47 39.61
C LYS A 58 -3.10 -12.66 39.03
N ALA A 59 -2.79 -13.84 38.49
CA ALA A 59 -1.48 -14.13 37.91
C ALA A 59 -1.22 -13.35 36.60
N GLY A 60 -2.28 -13.04 35.85
CA GLY A 60 -2.20 -12.31 34.59
C GLY A 60 -2.49 -10.81 34.68
N ASP A 61 -2.67 -10.22 35.87
CA ASP A 61 -3.25 -8.87 36.06
C ASP A 61 -2.60 -7.81 35.16
N SER A 62 -1.26 -7.74 35.10
CA SER A 62 -0.56 -6.78 34.25
C SER A 62 -0.86 -6.99 32.76
N SER A 63 -0.75 -8.22 32.26
CA SER A 63 -1.02 -8.54 30.84
C SER A 63 -2.49 -8.35 30.48
N ILE A 64 -3.41 -8.66 31.40
CA ILE A 64 -4.84 -8.46 31.23
C ILE A 64 -5.19 -6.97 31.15
N ARG A 65 -4.55 -6.10 31.93
CA ARG A 65 -4.73 -4.64 31.83
C ARG A 65 -4.33 -4.13 30.45
N THR A 66 -3.12 -4.46 29.99
CA THR A 66 -2.64 -4.10 28.65
C THR A 66 -3.58 -4.61 27.56
N PHE A 67 -4.06 -5.86 27.70
CA PHE A 67 -5.00 -6.47 26.76
C PHE A 67 -6.35 -5.74 26.72
N LYS A 68 -6.87 -5.33 27.88
CA LYS A 68 -8.11 -4.53 27.99
C LYS A 68 -7.94 -3.13 27.37
N ASP A 69 -6.78 -2.50 27.55
CA ASP A 69 -6.49 -1.20 26.94
C ASP A 69 -6.39 -1.30 25.41
N ALA A 70 -5.77 -2.36 24.89
CA ALA A 70 -5.76 -2.67 23.47
C ALA A 70 -7.17 -2.88 22.90
N ALA A 71 -8.02 -3.63 23.62
CA ALA A 71 -9.40 -3.89 23.19
C ALA A 71 -10.25 -2.62 23.04
N GLY A 72 -9.99 -1.60 23.86
CA GLY A 72 -10.62 -0.29 23.71
C GLY A 72 -10.33 0.37 22.35
N THR A 73 -9.14 0.11 21.79
CA THR A 73 -8.65 0.71 20.53
C THR A 73 -9.00 -0.15 19.31
N VAL A 74 -9.10 -1.47 19.46
CA VAL A 74 -9.38 -2.44 18.39
C VAL A 74 -10.86 -2.46 17.94
N ARG A 75 -11.74 -1.65 18.56
CA ARG A 75 -13.18 -1.61 18.23
C ARG A 75 -13.42 -1.40 16.73
N GLY A 76 -14.09 -2.37 16.10
CA GLY A 76 -14.40 -2.37 14.67
C GLY A 76 -13.37 -3.07 13.78
N GLN A 77 -12.20 -3.42 14.31
CA GLN A 77 -11.14 -4.15 13.58
C GLN A 77 -11.10 -5.64 13.97
N GLY A 78 -11.52 -5.99 15.18
CA GLY A 78 -11.69 -7.36 15.63
C GLY A 78 -12.30 -7.47 17.03
N THR A 79 -12.31 -8.67 17.58
CA THR A 79 -12.86 -8.99 18.91
C THR A 79 -11.73 -9.47 19.81
N MET A 80 -11.65 -8.94 21.03
CA MET A 80 -10.67 -9.39 22.03
C MET A 80 -11.41 -10.10 23.16
N VAL A 81 -10.97 -11.31 23.49
CA VAL A 81 -11.65 -12.22 24.42
C VAL A 81 -10.72 -12.59 25.55
N LEU A 82 -11.22 -12.53 26.79
CA LEU A 82 -10.51 -12.99 27.98
C LEU A 82 -11.14 -14.30 28.47
N ILE A 83 -10.30 -15.31 28.68
CA ILE A 83 -10.67 -16.59 29.28
C ILE A 83 -9.81 -16.79 30.52
N ASP A 84 -10.45 -16.80 31.69
CA ASP A 84 -9.82 -17.24 32.93
C ASP A 84 -9.84 -18.78 33.00
N CYS A 85 -8.66 -19.39 32.90
CA CYS A 85 -8.49 -20.85 33.00
C CYS A 85 -8.52 -21.37 34.44
N SER A 86 -8.71 -20.49 35.42
CA SER A 86 -9.08 -20.86 36.78
C SER A 86 -10.61 -21.01 36.92
N GLY A 87 -11.07 -21.57 38.04
CA GLY A 87 -12.50 -21.63 38.37
C GLY A 87 -13.41 -22.20 37.28
N GLU A 88 -14.42 -21.41 36.86
CA GLU A 88 -15.46 -21.79 35.89
C GLU A 88 -14.90 -22.10 34.49
N GLY A 89 -13.85 -21.40 34.03
CA GLY A 89 -13.24 -21.60 32.71
C GLY A 89 -12.24 -22.76 32.63
N LYS A 90 -11.90 -23.41 33.75
CA LYS A 90 -10.96 -24.54 33.80
C LYS A 90 -11.35 -25.69 32.85
N LYS A 91 -12.65 -26.01 32.77
CA LYS A 91 -13.17 -27.06 31.86
C LYS A 91 -13.02 -26.66 30.40
N LEU A 92 -13.21 -25.38 30.09
CA LEU A 92 -13.05 -24.82 28.75
C LEU A 92 -11.58 -24.93 28.30
N CYS A 93 -10.63 -24.43 29.09
CA CYS A 93 -9.21 -24.49 28.72
C CYS A 93 -8.69 -25.93 28.57
N LYS A 94 -9.14 -26.86 29.41
CA LYS A 94 -8.82 -28.30 29.26
C LYS A 94 -9.34 -28.87 27.93
N LYS A 95 -10.57 -28.52 27.52
CA LYS A 95 -11.13 -28.95 26.22
C LYS A 95 -10.40 -28.35 25.03
N LEU A 96 -9.95 -27.10 25.17
CA LEU A 96 -9.16 -26.40 24.16
C LEU A 96 -7.68 -26.82 24.16
N LYS A 97 -7.25 -27.67 25.10
CA LYS A 97 -5.86 -28.12 25.29
C LYS A 97 -4.90 -26.94 25.48
N VAL A 98 -5.33 -25.94 26.26
CA VAL A 98 -4.55 -24.73 26.56
C VAL A 98 -4.07 -24.76 28.01
N SER A 99 -2.79 -24.47 28.21
CA SER A 99 -2.12 -24.37 29.50
C SER A 99 -1.34 -23.05 29.57
N PRO A 100 -1.95 -21.94 30.02
CA PRO A 100 -1.29 -20.63 30.06
C PRO A 100 -0.32 -20.49 31.24
N GLU A 101 0.79 -19.78 31.06
CA GLU A 101 1.76 -19.48 32.14
C GLU A 101 2.47 -18.12 31.90
N PRO A 102 2.20 -17.07 32.70
CA PRO A 102 0.93 -16.86 33.40
C PRO A 102 -0.24 -16.62 32.43
N VAL A 103 0.05 -16.24 31.17
CA VAL A 103 -0.93 -15.99 30.11
C VAL A 103 -0.50 -16.65 28.79
N LEU A 104 -1.45 -16.94 27.91
CA LEU A 104 -1.22 -17.39 26.54
C LEU A 104 -2.19 -16.66 25.61
N LEU A 105 -1.69 -16.10 24.51
CA LEU A 105 -2.54 -15.47 23.51
C LEU A 105 -2.61 -16.33 22.25
N LYS A 106 -3.83 -16.58 21.79
CA LYS A 106 -4.09 -17.27 20.53
C LYS A 106 -5.02 -16.44 19.67
N HIS A 107 -4.71 -16.36 18.40
CA HIS A 107 -5.54 -15.73 17.40
C HIS A 107 -6.38 -16.75 16.66
N TYR A 108 -7.63 -16.40 16.44
CA TYR A 108 -8.61 -17.14 15.67
C TYR A 108 -9.11 -16.27 14.54
N LYS A 109 -9.17 -16.84 13.35
CA LYS A 109 -9.64 -16.19 12.13
C LYS A 109 -10.74 -17.04 11.52
N ASN A 110 -11.87 -16.42 11.20
CA ASN A 110 -13.03 -17.07 10.57
C ASN A 110 -13.52 -18.35 11.29
N GLY A 111 -13.43 -18.32 12.62
CA GLY A 111 -13.90 -19.38 13.50
C GLY A 111 -12.91 -20.53 13.75
N GLU A 112 -11.73 -20.49 13.14
CA GLU A 112 -10.67 -21.48 13.31
C GLU A 112 -9.43 -20.88 13.95
N PHE A 113 -8.57 -21.75 14.51
CA PHE A 113 -7.29 -21.32 15.05
C PHE A 113 -6.38 -20.87 13.91
N HIS A 114 -5.86 -19.65 14.00
CA HIS A 114 -4.97 -19.09 12.99
C HIS A 114 -3.51 -19.25 13.42
N LYS A 115 -3.12 -18.63 14.53
CA LYS A 115 -1.75 -18.71 15.06
C LYS A 115 -1.70 -18.34 16.54
N ASP A 116 -0.58 -18.69 17.17
CA ASP A 116 -0.20 -18.11 18.45
C ASP A 116 0.24 -16.66 18.24
N TYR A 117 -0.10 -15.79 19.18
CA TYR A 117 0.34 -14.40 19.13
C TYR A 117 1.86 -14.35 19.35
N ASP A 118 2.56 -13.77 18.38
CA ASP A 118 4.01 -13.83 18.24
C ASP A 118 4.66 -12.43 18.28
N ARG A 119 3.95 -11.44 18.84
CA ARG A 119 4.42 -10.06 18.94
C ARG A 119 4.56 -9.59 20.39
N LYS A 120 5.09 -8.38 20.60
CA LYS A 120 5.31 -7.83 21.94
C LYS A 120 3.98 -7.57 22.66
N MET A 121 3.89 -7.88 23.95
CA MET A 121 2.68 -7.65 24.77
C MET A 121 2.46 -6.16 25.09
N THR A 122 2.20 -5.33 24.08
CA THR A 122 1.94 -3.90 24.19
C THR A 122 0.65 -3.53 23.47
N VAL A 123 0.03 -2.40 23.86
CA VAL A 123 -1.20 -1.91 23.22
C VAL A 123 -1.00 -1.73 21.71
N GLN A 124 0.08 -1.07 21.30
CA GLN A 124 0.36 -0.77 19.89
C GLN A 124 0.57 -2.04 19.07
N SER A 125 1.34 -3.00 19.59
CA SER A 125 1.59 -4.26 18.90
C SER A 125 0.32 -5.10 18.73
N MET A 126 -0.51 -5.19 19.76
CA MET A 126 -1.81 -5.87 19.68
C MET A 126 -2.75 -5.18 18.69
N VAL A 127 -2.83 -3.85 18.71
CA VAL A 127 -3.65 -3.09 17.76
C VAL A 127 -3.16 -3.32 16.32
N SER A 128 -1.86 -3.25 16.08
CA SER A 128 -1.25 -3.52 14.78
C SER A 128 -1.51 -4.96 14.32
N PHE A 129 -1.35 -5.94 15.21
CA PHE A 129 -1.64 -7.34 14.93
C PHE A 129 -3.12 -7.55 14.58
N MET A 130 -4.03 -6.87 15.27
CA MET A 130 -5.46 -7.00 14.97
C MET A 130 -5.85 -6.37 13.63
N LYS A 131 -5.07 -5.40 13.11
CA LYS A 131 -5.25 -4.87 11.75
C LYS A 131 -4.76 -5.83 10.69
N ASP A 132 -3.59 -6.43 10.90
CA ASP A 132 -2.98 -7.39 9.99
C ASP A 132 -2.36 -8.56 10.77
N PRO A 133 -3.17 -9.59 11.10
CA PRO A 133 -2.71 -10.73 11.90
C PRO A 133 -1.88 -11.71 11.08
N SER A 134 -1.91 -11.60 9.75
CA SER A 134 -1.13 -12.43 8.83
C SER A 134 0.21 -11.77 8.45
N GLY A 135 0.35 -10.47 8.65
CA GLY A 135 1.59 -9.73 8.46
C GLY A 135 2.68 -10.09 9.48
N ASP A 136 3.94 -9.92 9.04
CA ASP A 136 5.11 -10.08 9.89
C ASP A 136 5.08 -9.11 11.08
N ALA A 137 5.82 -9.45 12.14
CA ALA A 137 6.02 -8.51 13.23
C ALA A 137 6.67 -7.21 12.72
N PRO A 138 6.22 -6.03 13.18
CA PRO A 138 6.87 -4.77 12.88
C PRO A 138 8.35 -4.83 13.26
N TRP A 139 9.21 -4.25 12.44
CA TRP A 139 10.66 -4.38 12.64
C TRP A 139 11.16 -3.63 13.88
N GLU A 140 10.46 -2.56 14.26
CA GLU A 140 10.67 -1.85 15.51
C GLU A 140 10.44 -2.71 16.76
N GLU A 141 9.77 -3.85 16.62
CA GLU A 141 9.59 -4.82 17.71
C GLU A 141 10.72 -5.85 17.80
N ASP A 142 11.62 -5.91 16.82
CA ASP A 142 12.73 -6.86 16.78
C ASP A 142 13.85 -6.45 17.75
N ASP A 143 14.17 -7.32 18.71
CA ASP A 143 15.21 -7.08 19.72
C ASP A 143 16.62 -6.99 19.10
N THR A 144 16.82 -7.49 17.87
CA THR A 144 18.08 -7.31 17.15
C THR A 144 18.24 -5.89 16.58
N ALA A 145 17.15 -5.11 16.49
CA ALA A 145 17.10 -3.80 15.85
C ALA A 145 17.00 -2.63 16.85
N LEU A 146 17.36 -2.84 18.12
CA LEU A 146 17.32 -1.81 19.17
C LEU A 146 18.22 -0.61 18.88
N ASP A 147 19.34 -0.84 18.18
CA ASP A 147 20.30 0.20 17.79
C ASP A 147 19.85 0.99 16.55
N VAL A 148 18.79 0.53 15.86
CA VAL A 148 18.20 1.24 14.72
C VAL A 148 17.16 2.23 15.21
N ARG A 149 17.26 3.48 14.76
CA ARG A 149 16.27 4.50 15.07
C ARG A 149 15.06 4.39 14.14
N HIS A 150 14.01 3.73 14.62
CA HIS A 150 12.73 3.61 13.91
C HIS A 150 11.95 4.93 13.93
N LEU A 151 11.54 5.40 12.77
CA LEU A 151 10.84 6.66 12.56
C LEU A 151 9.38 6.38 12.21
N GLU A 152 8.47 6.91 13.02
CA GLU A 152 7.03 6.62 12.90
C GLU A 152 6.34 7.45 11.82
N ASN A 153 6.78 8.70 11.65
CA ASN A 153 6.12 9.72 10.84
C ASN A 153 7.11 10.69 10.18
N PRO A 154 6.66 11.49 9.19
CA PRO A 154 7.53 12.44 8.49
C PRO A 154 8.13 13.51 9.41
N GLU A 155 7.41 13.93 10.46
CA GLU A 155 7.89 14.93 11.41
C GLU A 155 9.10 14.43 12.20
N SER A 156 9.10 13.14 12.58
CA SER A 156 10.22 12.51 13.28
C SER A 156 11.47 12.42 12.40
N LEU A 157 11.30 12.14 11.10
CA LEU A 157 12.38 12.15 10.10
C LEU A 157 12.98 13.55 9.94
N VAL A 158 12.14 14.57 9.72
CA VAL A 158 12.62 15.95 9.57
C VAL A 158 13.32 16.44 10.85
N ARG A 159 12.78 16.11 12.02
CA ARG A 159 13.39 16.47 13.31
C ARG A 159 14.75 15.79 13.48
N LEU A 160 14.87 14.51 13.14
CA LEU A 160 16.13 13.77 13.19
C LEU A 160 17.16 14.46 12.30
N ILE A 161 16.85 14.67 11.02
CA ILE A 161 17.76 15.28 10.04
C ILE A 161 18.23 16.66 10.51
N LYS A 162 17.32 17.50 11.04
CA LYS A 162 17.66 18.87 11.45
C LYS A 162 18.49 18.95 12.72
N LYS A 163 18.25 18.07 13.70
CA LYS A 163 18.85 18.18 15.04
C LYS A 163 20.09 17.32 15.23
N GLU A 164 20.26 16.26 14.45
CA GLU A 164 21.39 15.35 14.59
C GLU A 164 22.60 15.92 13.84
N SER A 165 23.68 16.14 14.58
CA SER A 165 24.96 16.60 14.02
C SER A 165 25.79 15.46 13.45
N ARG A 166 25.54 14.22 13.91
CA ARG A 166 26.24 13.04 13.42
C ARG A 166 25.78 12.67 12.00
N PRO A 167 26.59 11.90 11.25
CA PRO A 167 26.16 11.31 9.99
C PRO A 167 24.94 10.40 10.18
N ILE A 168 23.98 10.49 9.28
CA ILE A 168 22.74 9.70 9.34
C ILE A 168 22.62 8.91 8.04
N LEU A 169 22.35 7.62 8.14
CA LEU A 169 21.87 6.82 7.01
C LEU A 169 20.41 6.48 7.29
N VAL A 170 19.51 6.80 6.37
CA VAL A 170 18.09 6.49 6.51
C VAL A 170 17.69 5.39 5.52
N LEU A 171 17.18 4.28 6.04
CA LEU A 171 16.57 3.19 5.29
C LEU A 171 15.08 3.47 5.07
N PHE A 172 14.71 3.73 3.81
CA PHE A 172 13.32 3.81 3.37
C PHE A 172 12.89 2.42 2.87
N TYR A 173 11.94 1.80 3.56
CA TYR A 173 11.53 0.41 3.29
C TYR A 173 10.01 0.24 3.31
N ALA A 174 9.57 -0.93 2.83
CA ALA A 174 8.22 -1.43 2.99
C ALA A 174 8.26 -2.84 3.63
N PRO A 175 7.30 -3.25 4.49
CA PRO A 175 7.34 -4.54 5.18
C PRO A 175 7.31 -5.74 4.23
N TRP A 176 6.58 -5.64 3.12
CA TRP A 176 6.45 -6.69 2.10
C TRP A 176 7.69 -6.85 1.20
N CYS A 177 8.65 -5.93 1.26
CA CYS A 177 9.82 -5.92 0.39
C CYS A 177 10.86 -6.99 0.80
N GLY A 178 11.04 -8.02 -0.05
CA GLY A 178 11.98 -9.11 0.20
C GLY A 178 13.44 -8.67 0.35
N PHE A 179 13.92 -7.74 -0.48
CA PHE A 179 15.28 -7.18 -0.36
C PHE A 179 15.48 -6.40 0.95
N CYS A 180 14.43 -5.72 1.41
CA CYS A 180 14.44 -5.01 2.67
C CYS A 180 14.57 -6.00 3.83
N LYS A 181 13.79 -7.11 3.80
CA LYS A 181 13.90 -8.19 4.79
C LYS A 181 15.31 -8.77 4.86
N GLN A 182 15.98 -8.96 3.72
CA GLN A 182 17.36 -9.45 3.67
C GLN A 182 18.38 -8.43 4.20
N LEU A 183 18.15 -7.13 4.00
CA LEU A 183 19.05 -6.07 4.47
C LEU A 183 18.94 -5.82 5.98
N LYS A 184 17.74 -5.96 6.57
CA LYS A 184 17.45 -5.63 7.97
C LYS A 184 18.48 -6.15 8.99
N PRO A 185 18.88 -7.44 8.98
CA PRO A 185 19.88 -7.95 9.93
C PRO A 185 21.24 -7.27 9.79
N HIS A 186 21.72 -7.12 8.55
CA HIS A 186 22.99 -6.44 8.26
C HIS A 186 22.96 -4.96 8.65
N TYR A 187 21.82 -4.31 8.46
CA TYR A 187 21.62 -2.91 8.81
C TYR A 187 21.59 -2.70 10.33
N ALA A 188 20.92 -3.59 11.06
CA ALA A 188 20.89 -3.58 12.53
C ALA A 188 22.27 -3.85 13.14
N ASP A 189 23.02 -4.82 12.61
CA ASP A 189 24.39 -5.08 13.06
C ASP A 189 25.35 -3.92 12.76
N ALA A 190 25.14 -3.21 11.64
CA ALA A 190 25.90 -2.00 11.32
C ALA A 190 25.55 -0.85 12.27
N ALA A 191 24.27 -0.68 12.65
CA ALA A 191 23.83 0.28 13.64
C ALA A 191 24.50 0.04 15.00
N ARG A 192 24.53 -1.22 15.44
CA ARG A 192 25.19 -1.61 16.68
C ARG A 192 26.69 -1.32 16.67
N GLU A 193 27.38 -1.63 15.56
CA GLU A 193 28.82 -1.39 15.46
C GLU A 193 29.18 0.10 15.37
N LEU A 194 28.37 0.90 14.68
CA LEU A 194 28.59 2.35 14.57
C LEU A 194 28.31 3.07 15.88
N GLY A 195 27.37 2.58 16.69
CA GLY A 195 27.07 3.10 18.02
C GLY A 195 26.89 4.62 18.01
N ASP A 196 27.72 5.33 18.77
CA ASP A 196 27.61 6.78 18.89
C ASP A 196 28.24 7.57 17.74
N ASP A 197 29.00 6.94 16.83
CA ASP A 197 29.68 7.63 15.73
C ASP A 197 28.72 8.08 14.62
N ALA A 198 27.60 7.37 14.44
CA ALA A 198 26.63 7.62 13.39
C ALA A 198 25.22 7.13 13.76
N VAL A 199 24.20 7.68 13.08
CA VAL A 199 22.81 7.27 13.28
C VAL A 199 22.33 6.45 12.09
N MET A 200 21.94 5.21 12.36
CA MET A 200 21.23 4.36 11.42
C MET A 200 19.73 4.45 11.73
N ALA A 201 18.94 5.01 10.82
CA ALA A 201 17.52 5.23 11.01
C ALA A 201 16.70 4.52 9.93
N ALA A 202 15.46 4.17 10.25
CA ALA A 202 14.58 3.49 9.30
C ALA A 202 13.18 4.06 9.34
N ILE A 203 12.54 4.16 8.17
CA ILE A 203 11.15 4.60 8.04
C ILE A 203 10.38 3.67 7.10
N ASP A 204 9.26 3.17 7.60
CA ASP A 204 8.28 2.41 6.84
C ASP A 204 7.43 3.37 6.01
N VAL A 205 7.69 3.42 4.70
CA VAL A 205 6.99 4.30 3.77
C VAL A 205 5.83 3.63 3.04
N ASP A 206 5.46 2.42 3.46
CA ASP A 206 4.21 1.75 3.04
C ASP A 206 3.01 2.24 3.87
N ARG A 207 3.26 2.77 5.06
CA ARG A 207 2.23 3.36 5.92
C ARG A 207 1.55 4.55 5.24
N PRO A 208 0.20 4.65 5.30
CA PRO A 208 -0.54 5.76 4.73
C PRO A 208 0.00 7.15 5.10
N GLU A 209 0.35 7.34 6.36
CA GLU A 209 0.92 8.56 6.92
C GLU A 209 2.31 8.92 6.35
N ASN A 210 3.07 7.92 5.88
CA ASN A 210 4.42 8.10 5.36
C ASN A 210 4.50 8.12 3.83
N ASN A 211 3.38 7.90 3.11
CA ASN A 211 3.37 7.86 1.65
C ASN A 211 3.93 9.13 0.97
N PHE A 212 3.73 10.30 1.57
CA PHE A 212 4.27 11.56 1.04
C PHE A 212 5.81 11.60 1.06
N VAL A 213 6.45 10.93 2.02
CA VAL A 213 7.92 10.84 2.15
C VAL A 213 8.54 10.27 0.87
N ARG A 214 7.86 9.32 0.21
CA ARG A 214 8.30 8.75 -1.06
C ARG A 214 8.44 9.79 -2.16
N HIS A 215 7.48 10.70 -2.25
CA HIS A 215 7.50 11.77 -3.24
C HIS A 215 8.55 12.83 -2.87
N GLN A 216 8.61 13.21 -1.60
CA GLN A 216 9.55 14.21 -1.11
C GLN A 216 11.02 13.83 -1.33
N PHE A 217 11.37 12.56 -1.10
CA PHE A 217 12.73 12.04 -1.27
C PHE A 217 12.94 11.25 -2.58
N ASN A 218 11.96 11.30 -3.49
CA ASN A 218 12.00 10.60 -4.80
C ASN A 218 12.34 9.09 -4.69
N ILE A 219 11.70 8.40 -3.74
CA ILE A 219 11.91 6.97 -3.48
C ILE A 219 11.10 6.14 -4.48
N SER A 220 11.77 5.67 -5.54
CA SER A 220 11.16 4.87 -6.62
C SER A 220 11.29 3.35 -6.45
N ALA A 221 12.16 2.89 -5.55
CA ALA A 221 12.41 1.47 -5.29
C ALA A 221 12.76 1.21 -3.83
N PHE A 222 12.63 -0.05 -3.39
CA PHE A 222 12.95 -0.47 -2.03
C PHE A 222 13.98 -1.62 -2.04
N PRO A 223 14.94 -1.62 -1.10
CA PRO A 223 15.26 -0.55 -0.15
C PRO A 223 15.92 0.65 -0.85
N THR A 224 15.71 1.87 -0.33
CA THR A 224 16.52 3.04 -0.68
C THR A 224 17.20 3.56 0.58
N LEU A 225 18.50 3.84 0.48
CA LEU A 225 19.34 4.30 1.59
C LEU A 225 19.86 5.69 1.27
N LEU A 226 19.48 6.69 2.07
CA LEU A 226 19.92 8.07 1.86
C LEU A 226 20.83 8.54 2.99
N TYR A 227 21.97 9.12 2.61
CA TYR A 227 22.98 9.62 3.52
C TYR A 227 22.82 11.12 3.77
N PHE A 228 22.67 11.50 5.03
CA PHE A 228 22.53 12.88 5.48
C PHE A 228 23.72 13.28 6.37
N LYS A 229 24.18 14.51 6.20
CA LYS A 229 25.20 15.13 7.05
C LYS A 229 24.91 16.62 7.16
N ASN A 230 24.98 17.17 8.37
CA ASN A 230 24.73 18.59 8.67
C ASN A 230 23.33 19.06 8.19
N GLY A 231 22.31 18.25 8.43
CA GLY A 231 20.92 18.56 8.05
C GLY A 231 20.63 18.58 6.54
N ARG A 232 21.54 18.09 5.70
CA ARG A 232 21.39 18.03 4.25
C ARG A 232 21.56 16.61 3.74
N LEU A 233 20.75 16.25 2.75
CA LEU A 233 20.95 15.06 1.92
C LEU A 233 22.26 15.25 1.14
N GLN A 234 23.18 14.30 1.27
CA GLN A 234 24.48 14.35 0.60
C GLN A 234 24.49 13.45 -0.63
N MET A 235 24.03 12.21 -0.51
CA MET A 235 24.00 11.22 -1.59
C MET A 235 23.09 10.05 -1.26
N THR A 236 22.77 9.26 -2.28
CA THR A 236 22.19 7.92 -2.14
C THR A 236 23.32 6.91 -1.91
N TYR A 237 23.14 5.98 -0.99
CA TYR A 237 24.07 4.87 -0.83
C TYR A 237 23.82 3.82 -1.91
N GLU A 238 24.87 3.53 -2.70
CA GLU A 238 24.85 2.56 -3.81
C GLU A 238 25.76 1.35 -3.55
N GLY A 239 26.28 1.20 -2.33
CA GLY A 239 27.15 0.09 -1.94
C GLY A 239 26.40 -1.23 -1.72
N ALA A 240 27.13 -2.30 -1.39
CA ALA A 240 26.51 -3.59 -1.14
C ALA A 240 25.64 -3.57 0.13
N ASN A 241 24.55 -4.34 0.12
CA ASN A 241 23.63 -4.47 1.26
C ASN A 241 24.19 -5.44 2.32
N LYS A 242 25.41 -5.19 2.79
CA LYS A 242 26.14 -5.99 3.78
C LYS A 242 26.68 -5.11 4.88
N LYS A 243 26.80 -5.67 6.08
CA LYS A 243 27.22 -4.96 7.30
C LYS A 243 28.52 -4.17 7.09
N ASN A 244 29.56 -4.85 6.60
CA ASN A 244 30.90 -4.25 6.48
C ASN A 244 30.91 -3.07 5.51
N ASP A 245 30.19 -3.15 4.40
CA ASP A 245 30.08 -2.06 3.42
C ASP A 245 29.32 -0.85 3.98
N LEU A 246 28.24 -1.09 4.73
CA LEU A 246 27.49 -0.02 5.41
C LEU A 246 28.37 0.70 6.45
N VAL A 247 29.08 -0.06 7.29
CA VAL A 247 29.99 0.50 8.30
C VAL A 247 31.14 1.27 7.65
N ALA A 248 31.77 0.69 6.62
CA ALA A 248 32.86 1.34 5.90
C ALA A 248 32.42 2.67 5.28
N PHE A 249 31.26 2.69 4.63
CA PHE A 249 30.68 3.92 4.07
C PHE A 249 30.36 4.97 5.13
N MET A 250 29.78 4.56 6.27
CA MET A 250 29.44 5.50 7.33
C MET A 250 30.65 6.10 8.03
N ARG A 251 31.75 5.34 8.15
CA ARG A 251 33.04 5.82 8.67
C ARG A 251 33.74 6.73 7.66
N ASP A 252 33.75 6.35 6.38
CA ASP A 252 34.37 7.14 5.32
C ASP A 252 33.59 7.07 3.99
N PRO A 253 32.73 8.07 3.70
CA PRO A 253 32.01 8.15 2.43
C PRO A 253 32.85 8.82 1.32
N SER A 254 34.14 9.10 1.53
CA SER A 254 34.97 9.89 0.59
C SER A 254 35.06 9.28 -0.80
N GLU A 255 35.18 7.96 -0.89
CA GLU A 255 35.24 7.23 -2.16
C GLU A 255 33.91 7.28 -2.91
N ALA A 256 32.79 7.11 -2.20
CA ALA A 256 31.46 7.27 -2.78
C ALA A 256 31.24 8.71 -3.26
N ALA A 257 31.66 9.70 -2.46
CA ALA A 257 31.62 11.11 -2.83
C ALA A 257 32.54 11.44 -4.02
N ARG A 258 33.68 10.75 -4.16
CA ARG A 258 34.56 10.88 -5.33
C ARG A 258 33.88 10.32 -6.57
N LYS A 259 33.37 9.10 -6.52
CA LYS A 259 32.63 8.47 -7.62
C LYS A 259 31.42 9.31 -8.05
N GLU A 260 30.67 9.87 -7.11
CA GLU A 260 29.55 10.77 -7.41
C GLU A 260 29.99 12.06 -8.11
N ARG A 261 31.18 12.58 -7.78
CA ARG A 261 31.78 13.74 -8.47
C ARG A 261 32.36 13.39 -9.84
N GLU A 262 32.83 12.16 -10.01
CA GLU A 262 33.37 11.63 -11.27
C GLU A 262 32.28 11.16 -12.24
N LYS A 263 31.06 10.85 -11.75
CA LYS A 263 29.90 10.63 -12.61
C LYS A 263 29.82 11.82 -13.58
N PRO A 264 29.85 11.58 -14.91
CA PRO A 264 29.77 12.66 -15.87
C PRO A 264 28.56 13.51 -15.52
N LYS A 265 28.78 14.79 -15.21
CA LYS A 265 27.66 15.72 -15.09
C LYS A 265 26.97 15.68 -16.44
N GLU A 266 25.76 15.13 -16.46
CA GLU A 266 24.91 15.20 -17.66
C GLU A 266 24.95 16.65 -18.12
N GLU A 267 25.30 16.83 -19.39
CA GLU A 267 25.30 18.15 -20.00
C GLU A 267 23.90 18.75 -19.81
N PRO A 268 23.79 20.01 -19.33
CA PRO A 268 22.50 20.66 -19.14
C PRO A 268 21.66 20.48 -20.40
N TRP A 269 20.38 20.17 -20.25
CA TRP A 269 19.50 19.94 -21.41
C TRP A 269 19.53 21.13 -22.39
N ALA A 270 19.66 22.34 -21.87
CA ALA A 270 19.83 23.56 -22.67
C ALA A 270 21.02 23.55 -23.63
N ASN A 271 22.05 22.74 -23.35
CA ASN A 271 23.25 22.63 -24.17
C ASN A 271 23.21 21.43 -25.12
N THR A 272 22.22 20.54 -25.00
CA THR A 272 22.07 19.43 -25.94
C THR A 272 21.23 19.87 -27.16
N PRO A 273 21.69 19.64 -28.40
CA PRO A 273 20.95 20.05 -29.59
C PRO A 273 19.55 19.42 -29.64
N SER A 274 18.50 20.25 -29.63
CA SER A 274 17.12 19.82 -29.82
C SER A 274 16.25 20.97 -30.33
N GLU A 275 15.07 20.64 -30.85
CA GLU A 275 14.06 21.62 -31.28
C GLU A 275 13.29 22.25 -30.10
N VAL A 276 13.64 21.88 -28.85
CA VAL A 276 13.02 22.43 -27.64
C VAL A 276 13.74 23.71 -27.24
N VAL A 277 12.99 24.80 -27.08
CA VAL A 277 13.54 26.09 -26.69
C VAL A 277 13.71 26.15 -25.17
N HIS A 278 14.90 26.49 -24.70
CA HIS A 278 15.15 26.66 -23.27
C HIS A 278 14.94 28.11 -22.87
N LEU A 279 13.98 28.33 -21.97
CA LEU A 279 13.58 29.67 -21.55
C LEU A 279 14.10 29.99 -20.15
N THR A 280 14.42 31.26 -19.96
CA THR A 280 14.87 31.89 -18.72
C THR A 280 13.88 32.98 -18.29
N VAL A 281 14.03 33.53 -17.09
CA VAL A 281 13.21 34.68 -16.66
C VAL A 281 13.28 35.86 -17.65
N ASP A 282 14.39 36.04 -18.34
CA ASP A 282 14.64 37.19 -19.21
C ASP A 282 13.91 37.11 -20.55
N ASP A 283 13.73 35.90 -21.09
CA ASP A 283 13.14 35.67 -22.42
C ASP A 283 11.71 35.10 -22.38
N PHE A 284 11.26 34.58 -21.23
CA PHE A 284 10.01 33.83 -21.13
C PHE A 284 8.80 34.62 -21.61
N ASP A 285 8.62 35.84 -21.09
CA ASP A 285 7.43 36.66 -21.33
C ASP A 285 7.37 37.18 -22.78
N SER A 286 8.51 37.46 -23.41
CA SER A 286 8.56 37.82 -24.84
C SER A 286 8.28 36.61 -25.71
N PHE A 287 8.90 35.47 -25.39
CA PHE A 287 8.80 34.26 -26.21
C PHE A 287 7.36 33.74 -26.30
N ILE A 288 6.65 33.66 -25.16
CA ILE A 288 5.25 33.19 -25.17
C ILE A 288 4.28 34.13 -25.91
N LYS A 289 4.65 35.40 -26.11
CA LYS A 289 3.85 36.39 -26.86
C LYS A 289 4.12 36.34 -28.35
N GLU A 290 5.35 36.06 -28.75
CA GLU A 290 5.75 35.99 -30.17
C GLU A 290 5.25 34.71 -30.84
N GLU A 291 5.19 33.61 -30.10
CA GLU A 291 4.76 32.32 -30.61
C GLU A 291 3.24 32.12 -30.45
N PRO A 292 2.54 31.56 -31.46
CA PRO A 292 1.09 31.40 -31.40
C PRO A 292 0.65 30.44 -30.28
N ALA A 293 1.44 29.41 -30.00
CA ALA A 293 1.23 28.52 -28.87
C ALA A 293 2.58 28.00 -28.35
N VAL A 294 2.76 27.96 -27.03
CA VAL A 294 3.96 27.44 -26.38
C VAL A 294 3.56 26.45 -25.30
N LEU A 295 3.98 25.20 -25.45
CA LEU A 295 3.89 24.22 -24.38
C LEU A 295 5.20 24.25 -23.59
N VAL A 296 5.14 24.59 -22.31
CA VAL A 296 6.32 24.74 -21.44
C VAL A 296 6.39 23.59 -20.46
N MET A 297 7.51 22.85 -20.47
CA MET A 297 7.84 21.86 -19.46
C MET A 297 8.71 22.49 -18.36
N PHE A 298 8.15 22.65 -17.17
CA PHE A 298 8.90 22.99 -15.96
C PHE A 298 9.50 21.71 -15.37
N TYR A 299 10.81 21.62 -15.35
CA TYR A 299 11.54 20.41 -14.95
C TYR A 299 12.63 20.70 -13.91
N ALA A 300 13.23 19.62 -13.41
CA ALA A 300 14.43 19.64 -12.60
C ALA A 300 15.44 18.62 -13.16
N PRO A 301 16.75 18.92 -13.23
CA PRO A 301 17.74 18.00 -13.81
C PRO A 301 17.82 16.64 -13.09
N TRP A 302 17.58 16.62 -11.78
CA TRP A 302 17.60 15.41 -10.94
C TRP A 302 16.28 14.62 -10.95
N CYS A 303 15.22 15.13 -11.59
CA CYS A 303 13.90 14.51 -11.58
C CYS A 303 13.83 13.33 -12.57
N GLY A 304 13.72 12.11 -12.05
CA GLY A 304 13.66 10.90 -12.89
C GLY A 304 12.45 10.84 -13.83
N HIS A 305 11.29 11.39 -13.43
CA HIS A 305 10.13 11.51 -14.33
C HIS A 305 10.40 12.47 -15.50
N CYS A 306 11.18 13.52 -15.27
CA CYS A 306 11.57 14.51 -16.26
C CYS A 306 12.54 13.89 -17.26
N LYS A 307 13.55 13.15 -16.76
CA LYS A 307 14.49 12.40 -17.60
C LYS A 307 13.78 11.40 -18.53
N ARG A 308 12.71 10.74 -18.05
CA ARG A 308 11.91 9.83 -18.88
C ARG A 308 11.03 10.55 -19.92
N MET A 309 10.55 11.75 -19.61
CA MET A 309 9.70 12.52 -20.52
C MET A 309 10.50 13.28 -21.59
N LYS A 310 11.75 13.68 -21.28
CA LYS A 310 12.62 14.44 -22.17
C LYS A 310 12.69 13.86 -23.60
N PRO A 311 12.96 12.54 -23.81
CA PRO A 311 13.01 11.98 -25.17
C PRO A 311 11.70 12.10 -25.95
N GLU A 312 10.55 11.88 -25.29
CA GLU A 312 9.23 12.04 -25.91
C GLU A 312 8.92 13.51 -26.24
N TYR A 313 9.35 14.43 -25.38
CA TYR A 313 9.20 15.87 -25.58
C TYR A 313 10.03 16.36 -26.78
N GLU A 314 11.29 15.93 -26.89
CA GLU A 314 12.16 16.23 -28.03
C GLU A 314 11.67 15.57 -29.33
N LYS A 315 11.12 14.35 -29.25
CA LYS A 315 10.48 13.68 -30.39
C LYS A 315 9.28 14.49 -30.87
N ALA A 316 8.41 14.96 -29.98
CA ALA A 316 7.28 15.80 -30.34
C ALA A 316 7.71 17.13 -30.98
N ALA A 317 8.75 17.79 -30.45
CA ALA A 317 9.26 19.04 -31.02
C ALA A 317 9.73 18.84 -32.47
N ARG A 318 10.48 17.76 -32.74
CA ARG A 318 10.88 17.39 -34.12
C ARG A 318 9.68 17.13 -35.02
N MET A 319 8.71 16.35 -34.55
CA MET A 319 7.48 16.07 -35.31
C MET A 319 6.68 17.34 -35.63
N MET A 320 6.68 18.34 -34.73
CA MET A 320 6.04 19.64 -34.98
C MET A 320 6.72 20.39 -36.12
N VAL A 321 8.06 20.40 -36.15
CA VAL A 321 8.83 21.00 -37.25
C VAL A 321 8.53 20.29 -38.56
N ASP A 322 8.61 18.95 -38.58
CA ASP A 322 8.36 18.13 -39.78
C ASP A 322 6.94 18.33 -40.35
N GLN A 323 5.95 18.44 -39.47
CA GLN A 323 4.54 18.61 -39.84
C GLN A 323 4.11 20.07 -39.97
N LYS A 324 5.04 21.03 -39.78
CA LYS A 324 4.79 22.48 -39.82
C LYS A 324 3.64 22.91 -38.91
N ILE A 325 3.56 22.32 -37.72
CA ILE A 325 2.55 22.66 -36.72
C ILE A 325 2.92 24.01 -36.10
N PRO A 326 2.00 24.99 -36.06
CA PRO A 326 2.28 26.30 -35.46
C PRO A 326 2.54 26.17 -33.95
N GLY A 327 3.50 26.94 -33.45
CA GLY A 327 3.88 26.98 -32.04
C GLY A 327 5.19 26.25 -31.73
N LYS A 328 5.56 26.24 -30.45
CA LYS A 328 6.86 25.73 -29.96
C LYS A 328 6.70 24.89 -28.70
N LEU A 329 7.61 23.93 -28.54
CA LEU A 329 7.86 23.29 -27.25
C LEU A 329 9.02 23.99 -26.56
N ALA A 330 8.82 24.35 -25.31
CA ALA A 330 9.82 25.00 -24.48
C ALA A 330 10.04 24.25 -23.16
N ALA A 331 11.20 24.47 -22.55
CA ALA A 331 11.58 23.90 -21.27
C ALA A 331 12.17 24.98 -20.35
N VAL A 332 11.79 24.93 -19.08
CA VAL A 332 12.31 25.81 -18.02
C VAL A 332 12.88 24.94 -16.92
N ASP A 333 14.17 25.11 -16.61
CA ASP A 333 14.76 24.54 -15.41
C ASP A 333 14.28 25.34 -14.19
N ALA A 334 13.24 24.83 -13.54
CA ALA A 334 12.62 25.50 -12.41
C ALA A 334 13.46 25.44 -11.12
N THR A 335 14.59 24.72 -11.14
CA THR A 335 15.57 24.74 -10.04
C THR A 335 16.49 25.96 -10.11
N MET A 336 16.73 26.46 -11.32
CA MET A 336 17.44 27.72 -11.58
C MET A 336 16.45 28.90 -11.62
N GLU A 337 15.37 28.78 -12.40
CA GLU A 337 14.37 29.81 -12.63
C GLU A 337 13.24 29.78 -11.59
N GLN A 338 13.61 29.86 -10.30
CA GLN A 338 12.68 29.68 -9.18
C GLN A 338 11.53 30.69 -9.17
N SER A 339 11.75 31.90 -9.70
CA SER A 339 10.71 32.93 -9.82
C SER A 339 9.61 32.53 -10.80
N LEU A 340 9.95 31.94 -11.95
CA LEU A 340 8.97 31.37 -12.89
C LEU A 340 8.22 30.19 -12.26
N GLY A 341 8.94 29.29 -11.58
CA GLY A 341 8.34 28.18 -10.86
C GLY A 341 7.30 28.64 -9.82
N LYS A 342 7.61 29.69 -9.05
CA LYS A 342 6.68 30.32 -8.10
C LYS A 342 5.51 31.00 -8.80
N ARG A 343 5.77 31.81 -9.85
CA ARG A 343 4.76 32.56 -10.61
C ARG A 343 3.67 31.63 -11.16
N TYR A 344 4.07 30.47 -11.68
CA TYR A 344 3.15 29.49 -12.27
C TYR A 344 2.77 28.35 -11.32
N LYS A 345 3.05 28.49 -10.02
CA LYS A 345 2.65 27.54 -8.96
C LYS A 345 3.08 26.09 -9.24
N VAL A 346 4.32 25.89 -9.68
CA VAL A 346 4.88 24.56 -9.90
C VAL A 346 5.12 23.88 -8.55
N GLN A 347 4.37 22.81 -8.27
CA GLN A 347 4.43 22.06 -7.01
C GLN A 347 5.19 20.73 -7.12
N GLY A 348 5.50 20.30 -8.34
CA GLY A 348 6.20 19.05 -8.61
C GLY A 348 6.70 19.00 -10.05
N TYR A 349 7.53 17.99 -10.35
CA TYR A 349 8.18 17.88 -11.66
C TYR A 349 7.92 16.51 -12.32
N PRO A 350 7.75 16.47 -13.65
CA PRO A 350 7.57 17.63 -14.52
C PRO A 350 6.16 18.22 -14.37
N THR A 351 6.04 19.53 -14.50
CA THR A 351 4.75 20.22 -14.69
C THR A 351 4.74 20.83 -16.07
N VAL A 352 3.72 20.54 -16.89
CA VAL A 352 3.63 21.07 -18.26
C VAL A 352 2.45 22.03 -18.34
N LYS A 353 2.68 23.20 -18.92
CA LYS A 353 1.69 24.28 -19.01
C LYS A 353 1.60 24.78 -20.43
N LEU A 354 0.37 24.96 -20.91
CA LEU A 354 0.13 25.52 -22.23
C LEU A 354 -0.10 27.03 -22.14
N PHE A 355 0.59 27.74 -23.03
CA PHE A 355 0.41 29.15 -23.29
C PHE A 355 -0.07 29.32 -24.72
N HIS A 356 -1.02 30.23 -24.93
CA HIS A 356 -1.55 30.55 -26.25
C HIS A 356 -1.77 32.06 -26.31
N GLU A 357 -1.22 32.70 -27.34
CA GLU A 357 -1.24 34.16 -27.51
C GLU A 357 -0.74 34.93 -26.29
N GLY A 358 0.37 34.49 -25.68
CA GLY A 358 0.97 35.13 -24.50
C GLY A 358 0.27 34.86 -23.16
N GLU A 359 -0.84 34.13 -23.15
CA GLU A 359 -1.60 33.84 -21.94
C GLU A 359 -1.50 32.38 -21.52
N PHE A 360 -1.38 32.15 -20.21
CA PHE A 360 -1.54 30.81 -19.64
C PHE A 360 -2.97 30.31 -19.84
N LYS A 361 -3.13 29.10 -20.38
CA LYS A 361 -4.45 28.50 -20.59
C LYS A 361 -4.74 27.40 -19.56
N PHE A 362 -3.93 26.36 -19.51
CA PHE A 362 -4.13 25.23 -18.58
C PHE A 362 -2.87 24.39 -18.37
N ASP A 363 -2.92 23.53 -17.36
CA ASP A 363 -1.92 22.49 -17.11
C ASP A 363 -2.18 21.30 -18.03
N ALA A 364 -1.19 20.90 -18.79
CA ALA A 364 -1.30 19.80 -19.74
C ALA A 364 -0.75 18.51 -19.12
N ASN A 365 -1.59 17.49 -18.94
CA ASN A 365 -1.15 16.18 -18.44
C ASN A 365 -0.80 15.22 -19.59
N VAL A 366 0.12 15.66 -20.45
CA VAL A 366 0.61 14.89 -21.61
C VAL A 366 2.07 14.53 -21.39
N ARG A 367 2.47 13.31 -21.75
CA ARG A 367 3.86 12.81 -21.60
C ARG A 367 4.38 12.02 -22.80
N ASP A 368 3.50 11.77 -23.76
CA ASP A 368 3.73 10.96 -24.96
C ASP A 368 3.78 11.89 -26.17
N ALA A 369 4.69 11.62 -27.11
CA ALA A 369 4.97 12.54 -28.20
C ALA A 369 3.73 12.78 -29.08
N GLU A 370 2.97 11.73 -29.38
CA GLU A 370 1.78 11.77 -30.22
C GLU A 370 0.65 12.59 -29.56
N LYS A 371 0.46 12.46 -28.24
CA LYS A 371 -0.49 13.27 -27.48
C LYS A 371 -0.07 14.74 -27.37
N ILE A 372 1.23 15.01 -27.20
CA ILE A 372 1.76 16.38 -27.23
C ILE A 372 1.49 17.01 -28.60
N LEU A 373 1.76 16.27 -29.68
CA LEU A 373 1.51 16.71 -31.04
C LEU A 373 0.03 17.02 -31.29
N ALA A 374 -0.87 16.15 -30.82
CA ALA A 374 -2.31 16.35 -30.95
C ALA A 374 -2.78 17.62 -30.21
N LEU A 375 -2.25 17.88 -29.00
CA LEU A 375 -2.51 19.10 -28.27
C LEU A 375 -2.03 20.34 -29.04
N MET A 376 -0.82 20.31 -29.61
CA MET A 376 -0.27 21.46 -30.33
C MET A 376 -0.95 21.73 -31.67
N LYS A 377 -1.66 20.75 -32.26
CA LYS A 377 -2.52 20.97 -33.43
C LYS A 377 -3.80 21.75 -33.10
N ASP A 378 -4.28 21.67 -31.85
CA ASP A 378 -5.46 22.39 -31.38
C ASP A 378 -5.21 22.93 -29.95
N PRO A 379 -4.38 23.99 -29.80
CA PRO A 379 -3.93 24.50 -28.50
C PRO A 379 -5.03 25.22 -27.71
N THR A 380 -6.24 25.34 -28.27
CA THR A 380 -7.39 25.97 -27.60
C THR A 380 -8.20 24.97 -26.79
N LYS A 381 -8.11 23.68 -27.13
CA LYS A 381 -8.79 22.62 -26.40
C LYS A 381 -7.81 22.01 -25.40
N PRO A 382 -8.17 21.94 -24.11
CA PRO A 382 -7.43 21.06 -23.21
C PRO A 382 -7.35 19.66 -23.84
N PRO A 383 -6.23 18.94 -23.64
CA PRO A 383 -6.16 17.56 -24.09
C PRO A 383 -7.43 16.89 -23.59
N PRO A 384 -8.15 16.12 -24.44
CA PRO A 384 -9.31 15.40 -23.97
C PRO A 384 -8.89 14.70 -22.68
N VAL A 385 -9.64 14.93 -21.59
CA VAL A 385 -9.57 14.07 -20.41
C VAL A 385 -9.55 12.67 -21.01
N PRO A 386 -8.51 11.84 -20.74
CA PRO A 386 -8.23 10.64 -21.52
C PRO A 386 -9.57 10.01 -21.84
N GLU A 387 -9.96 9.99 -23.13
CA GLU A 387 -11.25 9.44 -23.56
C GLU A 387 -11.44 8.21 -22.71
N GLU A 388 -12.47 8.20 -21.85
CA GLU A 388 -12.64 7.18 -20.83
C GLU A 388 -12.32 5.86 -21.50
N GLU A 389 -11.13 5.29 -21.23
CA GLU A 389 -10.67 4.11 -21.94
C GLU A 389 -11.82 3.15 -21.76
N LYS A 390 -12.47 2.74 -22.87
CA LYS A 390 -13.68 1.92 -22.80
C LYS A 390 -13.44 0.90 -21.70
N PRO A 391 -14.34 0.82 -20.70
CA PRO A 391 -14.09 -0.01 -19.53
C PRO A 391 -13.65 -1.37 -20.04
N TRP A 392 -12.65 -1.98 -19.40
CA TRP A 392 -12.01 -3.17 -19.97
C TRP A 392 -13.04 -4.27 -20.30
N SER A 393 -14.14 -4.32 -19.55
CA SER A 393 -15.32 -5.15 -19.79
C SER A 393 -16.05 -4.94 -21.11
N ALA A 394 -15.89 -3.78 -21.76
CA ALA A 394 -16.42 -3.45 -23.07
C ALA A 394 -15.44 -3.78 -24.22
N VAL A 395 -14.23 -4.26 -23.92
CA VAL A 395 -13.27 -4.74 -24.92
C VAL A 395 -13.49 -6.26 -25.09
N PRO A 396 -13.83 -6.74 -26.30
CA PRO A 396 -14.02 -8.18 -26.54
C PRO A 396 -12.76 -8.97 -26.16
N SER A 397 -12.91 -9.96 -25.26
CA SER A 397 -11.86 -10.93 -24.92
C SER A 397 -12.45 -12.09 -24.12
N GLU A 398 -11.69 -13.18 -23.99
CA GLU A 398 -12.04 -14.36 -23.19
C GLU A 398 -11.91 -14.16 -21.68
N VAL A 399 -11.59 -12.93 -21.24
CA VAL A 399 -11.56 -12.58 -19.83
C VAL A 399 -13.00 -12.36 -19.34
N VAL A 400 -13.40 -13.13 -18.32
CA VAL A 400 -14.74 -12.97 -17.74
C VAL A 400 -14.74 -11.79 -16.77
N HIS A 401 -15.50 -10.75 -17.09
CA HIS A 401 -15.65 -9.59 -16.21
C HIS A 401 -16.70 -9.86 -15.12
N LEU A 402 -16.23 -9.91 -13.88
CA LEU A 402 -17.04 -10.17 -12.70
C LEU A 402 -17.61 -8.86 -12.16
N THR A 403 -18.87 -8.94 -11.74
CA THR A 403 -19.56 -7.91 -10.99
C THR A 403 -19.86 -8.41 -9.58
N THR A 404 -20.35 -7.53 -8.71
CA THR A 404 -20.82 -7.91 -7.37
C THR A 404 -21.83 -9.07 -7.42
N ASP A 405 -22.72 -9.08 -8.41
CA ASP A 405 -23.76 -10.09 -8.55
C ASP A 405 -23.26 -11.39 -9.20
N SER A 406 -22.34 -11.28 -10.18
CA SER A 406 -21.85 -12.44 -10.93
C SER A 406 -20.68 -13.16 -10.26
N PHE A 407 -19.93 -12.48 -9.38
CA PHE A 407 -18.71 -13.00 -8.75
C PHE A 407 -18.89 -14.41 -8.16
N LYS A 408 -19.83 -14.57 -7.22
CA LYS A 408 -20.08 -15.87 -6.58
C LYS A 408 -20.67 -16.90 -7.54
N GLN A 409 -21.41 -16.46 -8.55
CA GLN A 409 -22.09 -17.37 -9.48
C GLN A 409 -21.10 -17.98 -10.48
N VAL A 410 -20.20 -17.16 -11.01
CA VAL A 410 -19.15 -17.61 -11.94
C VAL A 410 -18.17 -18.55 -11.24
N LEU A 411 -17.69 -18.18 -10.05
CA LEU A 411 -16.75 -19.01 -9.29
C LEU A 411 -17.32 -20.38 -8.91
N LYS A 412 -18.64 -20.50 -8.73
CA LYS A 412 -19.29 -21.80 -8.48
C LYS A 412 -19.36 -22.72 -9.70
N LYS A 413 -19.23 -22.17 -10.91
CA LYS A 413 -19.33 -22.92 -12.17
C LYS A 413 -17.97 -23.33 -12.74
N LYS A 414 -16.88 -22.78 -12.20
CA LYS A 414 -15.54 -22.93 -12.73
C LYS A 414 -14.69 -23.73 -11.74
N ARG A 415 -14.17 -24.89 -12.16
CA ARG A 415 -13.26 -25.71 -11.35
C ARG A 415 -12.02 -24.91 -10.94
N HIS A 416 -11.45 -24.14 -11.86
CA HIS A 416 -10.29 -23.29 -11.64
C HIS A 416 -10.58 -21.88 -12.15
N ALA A 417 -10.40 -20.87 -11.29
CA ALA A 417 -10.54 -19.47 -11.69
C ALA A 417 -9.35 -18.67 -11.17
N LEU A 418 -8.69 -17.91 -12.05
CA LEU A 418 -7.77 -16.85 -11.63
C LEU A 418 -8.51 -15.53 -11.76
N VAL A 419 -8.57 -14.74 -10.70
CA VAL A 419 -9.26 -13.45 -10.69
C VAL A 419 -8.25 -12.32 -10.53
N MET A 420 -8.25 -11.39 -11.48
CA MET A 420 -7.49 -10.14 -11.44
C MET A 420 -8.35 -9.03 -10.84
N TYR A 421 -7.99 -8.60 -9.65
CA TYR A 421 -8.53 -7.41 -8.99
C TYR A 421 -7.72 -6.20 -9.41
N TYR A 422 -8.34 -5.25 -10.08
CA TYR A 422 -7.65 -4.13 -10.72
C TYR A 422 -8.36 -2.80 -10.52
N ALA A 423 -7.65 -1.72 -10.84
CA ALA A 423 -8.23 -0.39 -11.03
C ALA A 423 -7.86 0.11 -12.44
N PRO A 424 -8.75 0.83 -13.16
CA PRO A 424 -8.47 1.29 -14.52
C PRO A 424 -7.23 2.19 -14.64
N TRP A 425 -6.97 3.00 -13.61
CA TRP A 425 -5.85 3.93 -13.55
C TRP A 425 -4.51 3.29 -13.13
N CYS A 426 -4.51 2.02 -12.71
CA CYS A 426 -3.32 1.34 -12.22
C CYS A 426 -2.39 0.93 -13.39
N GLY A 427 -1.21 1.54 -13.45
CA GLY A 427 -0.22 1.27 -14.52
C GLY A 427 0.25 -0.19 -14.59
N HIS A 428 0.47 -0.83 -13.44
CA HIS A 428 0.81 -2.26 -13.39
C HIS A 428 -0.32 -3.15 -13.92
N CYS A 429 -1.57 -2.73 -13.73
CA CYS A 429 -2.75 -3.41 -14.24
C CYS A 429 -2.81 -3.26 -15.76
N LYS A 430 -2.60 -2.04 -16.29
CA LYS A 430 -2.52 -1.78 -17.73
C LYS A 430 -1.44 -2.62 -18.41
N SER A 431 -0.28 -2.77 -17.78
CA SER A 431 0.80 -3.62 -18.30
C SER A 431 0.48 -5.12 -18.28
N LEU A 432 -0.32 -5.60 -17.32
CA LEU A 432 -0.68 -7.01 -17.20
C LEU A 432 -1.84 -7.41 -18.12
N LYS A 433 -2.80 -6.51 -18.38
CA LYS A 433 -3.98 -6.75 -19.23
C LYS A 433 -3.68 -7.55 -20.51
N PRO A 434 -2.73 -7.16 -21.39
CA PRO A 434 -2.49 -7.90 -22.64
C PRO A 434 -2.07 -9.36 -22.39
N HIS A 435 -1.12 -9.60 -21.48
CA HIS A 435 -0.69 -10.97 -21.12
C HIS A 435 -1.84 -11.79 -20.51
N TYR A 436 -2.70 -11.14 -19.73
CA TYR A 436 -3.84 -11.78 -19.09
C TYR A 436 -4.92 -12.18 -20.10
N GLN A 437 -5.20 -11.33 -21.08
CA GLN A 437 -6.12 -11.62 -22.20
C GLN A 437 -5.59 -12.76 -23.07
N ASP A 438 -4.31 -12.70 -23.44
CA ASP A 438 -3.67 -13.76 -24.22
C ASP A 438 -3.66 -15.11 -23.51
N ALA A 439 -3.52 -15.11 -22.17
CA ALA A 439 -3.63 -16.32 -21.36
C ALA A 439 -5.07 -16.82 -21.26
N ALA A 440 -6.06 -15.92 -21.18
CA ALA A 440 -7.47 -16.29 -21.13
C ALA A 440 -7.92 -16.99 -22.41
N GLN A 441 -7.46 -16.49 -23.56
CA GLN A 441 -7.74 -17.09 -24.88
C GLN A 441 -7.32 -18.58 -24.96
N VAL A 442 -6.22 -18.95 -24.31
CA VAL A 442 -5.72 -20.34 -24.34
C VAL A 442 -6.67 -21.32 -23.65
N PHE A 443 -7.54 -20.84 -22.75
CA PHE A 443 -8.48 -21.67 -22.00
C PHE A 443 -9.93 -21.52 -22.50
N GLU A 444 -10.17 -20.91 -23.66
CA GLU A 444 -11.50 -20.71 -24.26
C GLU A 444 -12.27 -22.04 -24.38
N ASP A 445 -11.62 -23.07 -24.91
CA ASP A 445 -12.18 -24.42 -25.09
C ASP A 445 -12.19 -25.28 -23.80
N GLU A 446 -11.72 -24.74 -22.67
CA GLU A 446 -11.67 -25.41 -21.39
C GLU A 446 -12.72 -24.83 -20.41
N PRO A 447 -14.00 -25.20 -20.51
CA PRO A 447 -15.10 -24.51 -19.83
C PRO A 447 -15.02 -24.56 -18.29
N GLN A 448 -14.20 -25.44 -17.74
CA GLN A 448 -13.96 -25.59 -16.30
C GLN A 448 -12.85 -24.64 -15.78
N ILE A 449 -12.10 -24.00 -16.66
CA ILE A 449 -11.05 -23.03 -16.34
C ILE A 449 -11.53 -21.63 -16.74
N THR A 450 -11.11 -20.60 -16.00
CA THR A 450 -11.36 -19.21 -16.41
C THR A 450 -10.29 -18.27 -15.88
N LEU A 451 -9.96 -17.25 -16.67
CA LEU A 451 -9.34 -16.04 -16.20
C LEU A 451 -10.42 -14.97 -16.15
N ALA A 452 -10.61 -14.40 -14.97
CA ALA A 452 -11.64 -13.42 -14.71
C ALA A 452 -11.00 -12.12 -14.18
N ALA A 453 -11.72 -11.02 -14.33
CA ALA A 453 -11.28 -9.70 -13.87
C ALA A 453 -12.41 -8.99 -13.13
N LEU A 454 -12.07 -8.24 -12.09
CA LEU A 454 -13.03 -7.45 -11.31
C LEU A 454 -12.46 -6.05 -11.06
N ASP A 455 -13.23 -5.03 -11.48
CA ASP A 455 -12.88 -3.64 -11.26
C ASP A 455 -13.20 -3.22 -9.83
N CYS A 456 -12.16 -2.95 -9.04
CA CYS A 456 -12.31 -2.56 -7.65
C CYS A 456 -12.77 -1.11 -7.45
N THR A 457 -12.73 -0.28 -8.49
CA THR A 457 -13.27 1.08 -8.44
C THR A 457 -14.80 1.09 -8.52
N GLU A 458 -15.38 0.06 -9.15
CA GLU A 458 -16.84 -0.13 -9.23
C GLU A 458 -17.38 -1.14 -8.20
N HIS A 459 -16.56 -2.14 -7.81
CA HIS A 459 -16.98 -3.25 -6.95
C HIS A 459 -16.11 -3.38 -5.69
N ALA A 460 -15.90 -2.24 -5.02
CA ALA A 460 -15.02 -2.11 -3.86
C ALA A 460 -15.31 -3.11 -2.73
N GLU A 461 -16.59 -3.43 -2.46
CA GLU A 461 -16.98 -4.37 -1.41
C GLU A 461 -16.50 -5.80 -1.69
N VAL A 462 -16.51 -6.24 -2.95
CA VAL A 462 -15.98 -7.55 -3.33
C VAL A 462 -14.46 -7.58 -3.16
N CYS A 463 -13.76 -6.52 -3.54
CA CYS A 463 -12.31 -6.42 -3.38
C CYS A 463 -11.90 -6.40 -1.91
N LYS A 464 -12.63 -5.66 -1.08
CA LYS A 464 -12.43 -5.64 0.37
C LYS A 464 -12.69 -7.02 0.97
N PHE A 465 -13.78 -7.68 0.60
CA PHE A 465 -14.07 -9.06 1.02
C PHE A 465 -12.98 -10.05 0.59
N ALA A 466 -12.44 -9.89 -0.61
CA ALA A 466 -11.35 -10.69 -1.13
C ALA A 466 -9.98 -10.35 -0.50
N GLY A 467 -9.88 -9.34 0.37
CA GLY A 467 -8.62 -8.94 1.01
C GLY A 467 -7.63 -8.26 0.06
N VAL A 468 -8.13 -7.50 -0.92
CA VAL A 468 -7.31 -6.76 -1.88
C VAL A 468 -6.81 -5.47 -1.23
N SER A 469 -5.49 -5.34 -1.06
CA SER A 469 -4.83 -4.16 -0.48
C SER A 469 -4.05 -3.31 -1.50
N GLY A 470 -3.93 -3.78 -2.74
CA GLY A 470 -3.24 -3.08 -3.82
C GLY A 470 -3.60 -3.65 -5.19
N TYR A 471 -3.14 -3.01 -6.26
CA TYR A 471 -3.47 -3.41 -7.63
C TYR A 471 -2.23 -3.60 -8.51
N PRO A 472 -2.20 -4.62 -9.39
CA PRO A 472 -3.17 -5.70 -9.47
C PRO A 472 -2.91 -6.76 -8.39
N THR A 473 -3.99 -7.28 -7.79
CA THR A 473 -3.94 -8.50 -6.98
C THR A 473 -4.55 -9.64 -7.78
N LEU A 474 -3.84 -10.76 -7.87
CA LEU A 474 -4.31 -11.97 -8.53
C LEU A 474 -4.62 -13.01 -7.45
N LYS A 475 -5.83 -13.58 -7.46
CA LYS A 475 -6.20 -14.68 -6.58
C LYS A 475 -6.74 -15.84 -7.36
N TYR A 476 -6.28 -17.02 -7.01
CA TYR A 476 -6.74 -18.28 -7.55
C TYR A 476 -7.87 -18.83 -6.69
N TYR A 477 -8.89 -19.41 -7.33
CA TYR A 477 -10.05 -20.03 -6.71
C TYR A 477 -10.24 -21.43 -7.30
N HIS A 478 -10.58 -22.37 -6.43
CA HIS A 478 -10.89 -23.73 -6.82
C HIS A 478 -12.26 -24.15 -6.25
N TYR A 479 -13.18 -24.55 -7.12
CA TYR A 479 -14.57 -24.77 -6.71
C TYR A 479 -14.75 -25.97 -5.77
N TYR A 480 -14.24 -27.16 -6.13
CA TYR A 480 -14.57 -28.40 -5.39
C TYR A 480 -14.02 -28.44 -3.96
N ASN A 481 -12.80 -27.98 -3.75
CA ASN A 481 -12.18 -27.85 -2.43
C ASN A 481 -12.52 -26.51 -1.74
N LYS A 482 -13.25 -25.60 -2.40
CA LYS A 482 -13.52 -24.23 -1.94
C LYS A 482 -12.25 -23.46 -1.52
N GLY A 483 -11.09 -23.83 -2.07
CA GLY A 483 -9.82 -23.21 -1.74
C GLY A 483 -9.63 -21.91 -2.53
N GLN A 484 -8.99 -20.93 -1.91
CA GLN A 484 -8.44 -19.76 -2.59
C GLN A 484 -6.98 -19.58 -2.20
N ALA A 485 -6.17 -18.97 -3.06
CA ALA A 485 -4.77 -18.67 -2.77
C ALA A 485 -4.34 -17.41 -3.49
N ASP A 486 -3.40 -16.66 -2.90
CA ASP A 486 -2.76 -15.54 -3.57
C ASP A 486 -1.82 -16.04 -4.68
N TYR A 487 -1.94 -15.42 -5.86
CA TYR A 487 -1.01 -15.68 -6.95
C TYR A 487 0.18 -14.73 -6.85
N ASN A 488 1.34 -15.31 -6.54
CA ASN A 488 2.63 -14.61 -6.44
C ASN A 488 3.61 -14.99 -7.57
N GLY A 489 3.11 -15.62 -8.64
CA GLY A 489 3.91 -16.03 -9.80
C GLY A 489 4.26 -14.89 -10.76
N GLY A 490 4.96 -15.23 -11.85
CA GLY A 490 5.32 -14.28 -12.89
C GLY A 490 4.10 -13.73 -13.65
N ARG A 491 4.23 -12.56 -14.27
CA ARG A 491 3.09 -11.82 -14.87
C ARG A 491 3.05 -11.90 -16.39
N THR A 492 3.80 -12.84 -16.97
CA THR A 492 3.79 -13.11 -18.42
C THR A 492 2.66 -14.08 -18.78
N LYS A 493 2.33 -14.15 -20.06
CA LYS A 493 1.36 -15.11 -20.60
C LYS A 493 1.72 -16.54 -20.21
N GLU A 494 2.99 -16.90 -20.39
CA GLU A 494 3.52 -18.24 -20.15
C GLU A 494 3.42 -18.65 -18.68
N ASP A 495 3.70 -17.72 -17.76
CA ASP A 495 3.61 -17.95 -16.32
C ASP A 495 2.17 -18.18 -15.86
N LEU A 496 1.23 -17.41 -16.40
CA LEU A 496 -0.20 -17.53 -16.10
C LEU A 496 -0.75 -18.88 -16.60
N ILE A 497 -0.41 -19.26 -17.84
CA ILE A 497 -0.81 -20.56 -18.42
C ILE A 497 -0.23 -21.70 -17.60
N LYS A 498 1.07 -21.64 -17.30
CA LYS A 498 1.77 -22.68 -16.52
C LYS A 498 1.11 -22.89 -15.17
N TYR A 499 0.76 -21.81 -14.48
CA TYR A 499 0.06 -21.89 -13.21
C TYR A 499 -1.34 -22.48 -13.35
N MET A 500 -2.13 -22.05 -14.34
CA MET A 500 -3.50 -22.52 -14.50
C MET A 500 -3.61 -23.97 -14.98
N ARG A 501 -2.59 -24.47 -15.70
CA ARG A 501 -2.49 -25.88 -16.08
C ARG A 501 -2.07 -26.78 -14.92
N ASN A 502 -1.28 -26.26 -13.98
CA ASN A 502 -0.82 -27.02 -12.82
C ASN A 502 -0.91 -26.20 -11.53
N PRO A 503 -2.14 -25.85 -11.09
CA PRO A 503 -2.32 -25.01 -9.91
C PRO A 503 -1.96 -25.81 -8.65
N PRO A 504 -1.36 -25.15 -7.64
CA PRO A 504 -1.05 -25.81 -6.37
C PRO A 504 -2.33 -26.33 -5.70
N LYS A 505 -2.20 -27.42 -4.90
CA LYS A 505 -3.32 -27.91 -4.10
C LYS A 505 -3.63 -26.90 -3.00
N VAL A 506 -4.79 -26.28 -3.10
CA VAL A 506 -5.31 -25.37 -2.08
C VAL A 506 -6.25 -26.14 -1.15
N SER A 507 -6.11 -26.03 0.17
CA SER A 507 -7.05 -26.66 1.13
C SER A 507 -8.28 -25.77 1.37
N LYS A 508 -9.27 -26.28 2.13
CA LYS A 508 -10.55 -25.62 2.40
C LYS A 508 -10.46 -24.32 3.23
N ASP A 509 -9.28 -23.99 3.75
CA ASP A 509 -9.14 -23.26 5.02
C ASP A 509 -8.57 -21.84 4.89
N GLU A 510 -8.68 -21.20 3.71
CA GLU A 510 -8.28 -19.79 3.52
C GLU A 510 -9.47 -18.83 3.26
N LEU A 511 -10.69 -19.14 3.71
CA LEU A 511 -11.77 -18.13 3.77
C LEU A 511 -11.60 -17.24 4.99
#